data_AF-A0A285M9Z0-F1
#
_entry.id   AF-A0A285M9Z0-F1
#
_cell.length_a   1.000
_cell.length_b   1.000
_cell.length_c   1.000
_cell.angle_alpha   90.00
_cell.angle_beta   90.00
_cell.angle_gamma   90.00
#
_symmetry.space_group_name_H-M   'P 1'
#
loop_
_entity.id
_entity.type
_entity.pdbx_description
1 polymer ?
#
loop_
_entity_poly.entity_id
_entity_poly.type
_entity_poly.pdbx_seq_one_letter_code
_entity_poly.pdbx_strand_id
1 'polypeptide(L)'
;MTIEKLIEGHGATLDIRNSGDLVAAQAHKPASIAIANDYRVFERIRKRLFKGQLQRSGLSQTEARIIKALEAVGLAGETPEGTLGALTSSARRFITGGWLEEVSCLAALEAGADQALFGQHIRWSIDGYHGENEVDVIARFGERLAFYSCKAYGATFKSSNDRSRKKLMQALHEADNLGDHFGGEKAYVGLIISSDLYDEIAREPKYEGLFGKARALKVDLITLEELEWPHLVEAMGRPKSNN
;
A
#
# COMPACT_ATOMS: atom_id res chain seq x y z
N MET A 1 11.25 13.62 -18.28
CA MET A 1 12.20 13.07 -17.28
C MET A 1 11.75 11.66 -16.86
N THR A 2 12.60 10.78 -16.30
CA THR A 2 12.15 9.50 -15.69
C THR A 2 12.22 9.53 -14.17
N ILE A 3 11.59 8.59 -13.46
CA ILE A 3 11.71 8.48 -11.98
C ILE A 3 13.18 8.36 -11.58
N GLU A 4 13.94 7.49 -12.24
CA GLU A 4 15.37 7.26 -11.96
C GLU A 4 16.16 8.57 -12.03
N LYS A 5 15.97 9.34 -13.11
CA LYS A 5 16.67 10.63 -13.30
C LYS A 5 16.29 11.67 -12.25
N LEU A 6 15.03 11.69 -11.83
CA LEU A 6 14.58 12.60 -10.77
C LEU A 6 15.20 12.22 -9.42
N ILE A 7 15.30 10.92 -9.11
CA ILE A 7 15.93 10.41 -7.89
C ILE A 7 17.45 10.64 -7.91
N GLU A 8 18.11 10.44 -9.05
CA GLU A 8 19.54 10.75 -9.25
C GLU A 8 19.84 12.23 -9.00
N GLY A 9 18.92 13.12 -9.38
CA GLY A 9 19.00 14.56 -9.07
C GLY A 9 19.05 14.87 -7.57
N HIS A 10 18.63 13.94 -6.71
CA HIS A 10 18.68 14.04 -5.25
C HIS A 10 19.84 13.24 -4.64
N GLY A 11 20.83 12.83 -5.43
CA GLY A 11 22.02 12.09 -4.95
C GLY A 11 21.72 10.64 -4.54
N ALA A 12 20.64 10.07 -5.07
CA ALA A 12 20.19 8.72 -4.77
C ALA A 12 20.03 7.89 -6.06
N THR A 13 19.94 6.57 -5.92
CA THR A 13 19.81 5.63 -7.05
C THR A 13 18.75 4.58 -6.73
N LEU A 14 18.00 4.17 -7.75
CA LEU A 14 17.05 3.07 -7.62
C LEU A 14 17.76 1.73 -7.83
N ASP A 15 17.50 0.76 -6.95
CA ASP A 15 17.82 -0.63 -7.23
C ASP A 15 16.75 -1.28 -8.10
N ILE A 16 16.86 -1.10 -9.41
CA ILE A 16 15.92 -1.63 -10.40
C ILE A 16 15.79 -3.16 -10.38
N ARG A 17 16.74 -3.88 -9.76
CA ARG A 17 16.70 -5.36 -9.69
C ARG A 17 15.73 -5.86 -8.64
N ASN A 18 15.39 -5.01 -7.68
CA ASN A 18 14.53 -5.33 -6.55
C ASN A 18 13.14 -4.69 -6.65
N SER A 19 12.83 -4.02 -7.76
CA SER A 19 11.50 -3.48 -8.03
C SER A 19 10.44 -4.58 -8.13
N GLY A 20 9.23 -4.26 -7.73
CA GLY A 20 8.06 -5.10 -7.95
C GLY A 20 7.81 -5.37 -9.44
N ASP A 21 7.31 -6.57 -9.74
CA ASP A 21 6.97 -7.00 -11.09
C ASP A 21 5.59 -6.48 -11.51
N LEU A 22 5.55 -5.49 -12.40
CA LEU A 22 4.31 -4.91 -12.93
C LEU A 22 3.48 -5.91 -13.73
N VAL A 23 4.09 -6.90 -14.38
CA VAL A 23 3.36 -7.93 -15.13
C VAL A 23 2.62 -8.84 -14.14
N ALA A 24 3.30 -9.25 -13.07
CA ALA A 24 2.68 -10.00 -11.98
C ALA A 24 1.56 -9.17 -11.31
N ALA A 25 1.82 -7.91 -10.97
CA ALA A 25 0.81 -7.02 -10.39
C ALA A 25 -0.44 -6.90 -11.28
N GLN A 26 -0.25 -6.73 -12.59
CA GLN A 26 -1.35 -6.66 -13.55
C GLN A 26 -2.17 -7.96 -13.61
N ALA A 27 -1.51 -9.12 -13.48
CA ALA A 27 -2.19 -10.41 -13.36
C ALA A 27 -2.95 -10.53 -12.04
N HIS A 28 -2.38 -10.03 -10.93
CA HIS A 28 -3.00 -10.03 -9.60
C HIS A 28 -4.11 -8.98 -9.43
N LYS A 29 -4.23 -7.97 -10.32
CA LYS A 29 -5.19 -6.85 -10.23
C LYS A 29 -6.60 -7.27 -9.77
N PRO A 30 -7.23 -8.33 -10.30
CA PRO A 30 -8.56 -8.74 -9.83
C PRO A 30 -8.58 -9.19 -8.35
N ALA A 31 -7.55 -9.90 -7.89
CA ALA A 31 -7.42 -10.33 -6.49
C ALA A 31 -7.15 -9.13 -5.57
N SER A 32 -6.27 -8.22 -5.99
CA SER A 32 -5.96 -7.01 -5.26
C SER A 32 -7.17 -6.09 -5.09
N ILE A 33 -7.97 -5.88 -6.16
CA ILE A 33 -9.22 -5.12 -6.10
C ILE A 33 -10.25 -5.80 -5.21
N ALA A 34 -10.39 -7.13 -5.29
CA ALA A 34 -11.31 -7.87 -4.42
C ALA A 34 -10.95 -7.71 -2.94
N ILE A 35 -9.64 -7.70 -2.61
CA ILE A 35 -9.18 -7.42 -1.24
C ILE A 35 -9.45 -5.97 -0.86
N ALA A 36 -9.14 -5.00 -1.73
CA ALA A 36 -9.27 -3.58 -1.44
C ALA A 36 -10.74 -3.20 -1.15
N ASN A 37 -11.67 -3.67 -1.97
CA ASN A 37 -13.10 -3.40 -1.82
C ASN A 37 -13.72 -4.07 -0.58
N ASP A 38 -13.20 -5.22 -0.16
CA ASP A 38 -13.77 -6.02 0.92
C ASP A 38 -12.73 -6.29 2.04
N TYR A 39 -11.85 -5.33 2.34
CA TYR A 39 -10.69 -5.57 3.22
C TYR A 39 -11.09 -6.05 4.63
N ARG A 40 -12.16 -5.49 5.21
CA ARG A 40 -12.71 -5.93 6.51
C ARG A 40 -13.06 -7.42 6.48
N VAL A 41 -13.58 -7.92 5.35
CA VAL A 41 -13.91 -9.32 5.15
C VAL A 41 -12.64 -10.16 4.96
N PHE A 42 -11.71 -9.68 4.13
CA PHE A 42 -10.42 -10.34 3.92
C PHE A 42 -9.63 -10.51 5.22
N GLU A 43 -9.59 -9.50 6.10
CA GLU A 43 -8.87 -9.56 7.36
C GLU A 43 -9.26 -10.77 8.22
N ARG A 44 -10.57 -11.12 8.25
CA ARG A 44 -11.11 -12.25 9.03
C ARG A 44 -10.62 -13.61 8.55
N ILE A 45 -10.24 -13.72 7.28
CA ILE A 45 -9.73 -14.96 6.67
C ILE A 45 -8.22 -14.94 6.49
N ARG A 46 -7.58 -13.77 6.40
CA ARG A 46 -6.15 -13.58 6.09
C ARG A 46 -5.24 -14.45 6.94
N LYS A 47 -5.41 -14.46 8.27
CA LYS A 47 -4.56 -15.25 9.17
C LYS A 47 -4.73 -16.76 8.98
N ARG A 48 -5.95 -17.23 8.70
CA ARG A 48 -6.23 -18.65 8.45
C ARG A 48 -5.69 -19.07 7.08
N LEU A 49 -5.83 -18.21 6.07
CA LEU A 49 -5.25 -18.42 4.75
C LEU A 49 -3.72 -18.48 4.80
N PHE A 50 -3.07 -17.56 5.54
CA PHE A 50 -1.62 -17.58 5.72
C PHE A 50 -1.12 -18.88 6.35
N LYS A 51 -1.88 -19.43 7.30
CA LYS A 51 -1.53 -20.67 7.99
C LYS A 51 -1.89 -21.94 7.22
N GLY A 52 -2.58 -21.84 6.09
CA GLY A 52 -3.14 -23.02 5.41
C GLY A 52 -4.16 -23.74 6.28
N GLN A 53 -5.13 -23.00 6.82
CA GLN A 53 -6.15 -23.52 7.75
C GLN A 53 -7.56 -23.07 7.35
N LEU A 54 -7.73 -22.49 6.16
CA LEU A 54 -9.01 -21.94 5.75
C LEU A 54 -9.89 -23.02 5.11
N GLN A 55 -11.05 -23.29 5.72
CA GLN A 55 -12.01 -24.28 5.24
C GLN A 55 -12.97 -23.66 4.22
N ARG A 56 -13.13 -24.31 3.06
CA ARG A 56 -13.96 -23.79 1.96
C ARG A 56 -15.46 -23.79 2.28
N SER A 57 -15.93 -24.80 3.02
CA SER A 57 -17.34 -24.97 3.43
C SER A 57 -17.84 -23.89 4.40
N GLY A 58 -16.93 -23.20 5.10
CA GLY A 58 -17.27 -22.17 6.09
C GLY A 58 -17.18 -20.73 5.58
N LEU A 59 -16.97 -20.52 4.28
CA LEU A 59 -16.84 -19.18 3.71
C LEU A 59 -18.20 -18.56 3.44
N SER A 60 -18.37 -17.31 3.85
CA SER A 60 -19.45 -16.46 3.34
C SER A 60 -19.27 -16.21 1.83
N GLN A 61 -20.33 -15.73 1.17
CA GLN A 61 -20.29 -15.44 -0.28
C GLN A 61 -19.17 -14.45 -0.64
N THR A 62 -18.96 -13.40 0.14
CA THR A 62 -17.88 -12.43 -0.09
C THR A 62 -16.49 -13.04 0.13
N GLU A 63 -16.30 -13.83 1.19
CA GLU A 63 -15.03 -14.53 1.42
C GLU A 63 -14.72 -15.50 0.27
N ALA A 64 -15.72 -16.24 -0.20
CA ALA A 64 -15.56 -17.15 -1.34
C ALA A 64 -15.20 -16.40 -2.64
N ARG A 65 -15.73 -15.20 -2.88
CA ARG A 65 -15.34 -14.35 -4.02
C ARG A 65 -13.87 -13.93 -3.94
N ILE A 66 -13.41 -13.46 -2.78
CA ILE A 66 -12.01 -13.06 -2.57
C ILE A 66 -11.08 -14.25 -2.78
N ILE A 67 -11.41 -15.40 -2.18
CA ILE A 67 -10.63 -16.64 -2.34
C ILE A 67 -10.58 -17.10 -3.80
N LYS A 68 -11.71 -17.08 -4.50
CA LYS A 68 -11.76 -17.43 -5.92
C LYS A 68 -10.86 -16.51 -6.76
N ALA A 69 -10.83 -15.21 -6.46
CA ALA A 69 -9.96 -14.26 -7.14
C ALA A 69 -8.48 -14.57 -6.88
N LEU A 70 -8.10 -14.93 -5.64
CA LEU A 70 -6.75 -15.34 -5.27
C LEU A 70 -6.32 -16.67 -5.94
N GLU A 71 -7.21 -17.66 -5.97
CA GLU A 71 -6.97 -18.95 -6.64
C GLU A 71 -6.75 -18.78 -8.15
N ALA A 72 -7.54 -17.92 -8.80
CA ALA A 72 -7.45 -17.67 -10.24
C ALA A 72 -6.08 -17.13 -10.70
N VAL A 73 -5.32 -16.54 -9.77
CA VAL A 73 -3.98 -15.97 -10.03
C VAL A 73 -2.88 -16.72 -9.27
N GLY A 74 -3.18 -17.89 -8.68
CA GLY A 74 -2.20 -18.74 -8.02
C GLY A 74 -1.68 -18.22 -6.67
N LEU A 75 -2.37 -17.26 -6.04
CA LEU A 75 -2.02 -16.70 -4.73
C LEU A 75 -2.68 -17.45 -3.56
N ALA A 76 -3.63 -18.34 -3.86
CA ALA A 76 -4.18 -19.30 -2.92
C ALA A 76 -4.38 -20.64 -3.63
N GLY A 77 -4.34 -21.74 -2.87
CA GLY A 77 -4.63 -23.06 -3.39
C GLY A 77 -4.89 -24.07 -2.26
N GLU A 78 -5.24 -25.28 -2.66
CA GLU A 78 -5.51 -26.37 -1.73
C GLU A 78 -4.20 -26.92 -1.14
N THR A 79 -4.19 -27.11 0.17
CA THR A 79 -3.10 -27.76 0.92
C THR A 79 -3.27 -29.29 0.86
N PRO A 80 -2.22 -30.07 1.18
CA PRO A 80 -2.34 -31.54 1.24
C PRO A 80 -3.44 -32.05 2.19
N GLU A 81 -3.80 -31.25 3.20
CA GLU A 81 -4.84 -31.54 4.19
C GLU A 81 -6.26 -31.16 3.72
N GLY A 82 -6.42 -30.73 2.47
CA GLY A 82 -7.72 -30.34 1.89
C GLY A 82 -8.23 -28.98 2.36
N THR A 83 -7.35 -28.13 2.91
CA THR A 83 -7.69 -26.75 3.32
C THR A 83 -7.14 -25.75 2.31
N LEU A 84 -7.46 -24.46 2.44
CA LEU A 84 -6.93 -23.41 1.57
C LEU A 84 -5.78 -22.65 2.24
N GLY A 85 -4.73 -22.37 1.47
CA GLY A 85 -3.56 -21.64 1.93
C GLY A 85 -2.80 -20.87 0.85
N ALA A 86 -1.94 -19.94 1.28
CA ALA A 86 -0.92 -19.33 0.44
C ALA A 86 0.29 -20.27 0.32
N LEU A 87 0.41 -20.93 -0.84
CA LEU A 87 1.32 -22.06 -1.03
C LEU A 87 2.78 -21.65 -1.31
N THR A 88 3.01 -20.42 -1.79
CA THR A 88 4.35 -19.91 -2.12
C THR A 88 4.76 -18.77 -1.19
N SER A 89 6.06 -18.47 -1.12
CA SER A 89 6.58 -17.30 -0.38
C SER A 89 6.04 -15.99 -0.95
N SER A 90 5.93 -15.88 -2.28
CA SER A 90 5.33 -14.74 -2.97
C SER A 90 3.86 -14.57 -2.58
N ALA A 91 3.08 -15.66 -2.63
CA ALA A 91 1.68 -15.64 -2.20
C ALA A 91 1.54 -15.19 -0.74
N ARG A 92 2.43 -15.66 0.15
CA ARG A 92 2.45 -15.23 1.56
C ARG A 92 2.76 -13.74 1.70
N ARG A 93 3.77 -13.22 1.00
CA ARG A 93 4.10 -11.78 1.00
C ARG A 93 2.90 -10.96 0.53
N PHE A 94 2.28 -11.37 -0.58
CA PHE A 94 1.09 -10.73 -1.14
C PHE A 94 -0.03 -10.64 -0.11
N ILE A 95 -0.47 -11.77 0.48
CA ILE A 95 -1.63 -11.76 1.41
C ILE A 95 -1.34 -11.01 2.71
N THR A 96 -0.08 -10.86 3.11
CA THR A 96 0.28 -10.14 4.34
C THR A 96 0.27 -8.63 4.16
N GLY A 97 0.58 -8.12 2.96
CA GLY A 97 0.60 -6.68 2.70
C GLY A 97 0.96 -6.27 1.27
N GLY A 98 1.69 -7.11 0.52
CA GLY A 98 2.14 -6.77 -0.83
C GLY A 98 1.02 -6.43 -1.82
N TRP A 99 -0.20 -6.97 -1.59
CA TRP A 99 -1.37 -6.61 -2.38
C TRP A 99 -1.65 -5.09 -2.39
N LEU A 100 -1.35 -4.38 -1.30
CA LEU A 100 -1.62 -2.95 -1.15
C LEU A 100 -0.63 -2.13 -1.98
N GLU A 101 0.64 -2.56 -2.05
CA GLU A 101 1.65 -1.95 -2.91
C GLU A 101 1.27 -2.12 -4.39
N GLU A 102 0.94 -3.36 -4.79
CA GLU A 102 0.55 -3.68 -6.16
C GLU A 102 -0.69 -2.88 -6.60
N VAL A 103 -1.76 -2.89 -5.80
CA VAL A 103 -3.00 -2.18 -6.16
C VAL A 103 -2.81 -0.67 -6.22
N SER A 104 -2.00 -0.11 -5.32
CA SER A 104 -1.74 1.33 -5.28
C SER A 104 -0.90 1.77 -6.48
N CYS A 105 0.10 0.98 -6.86
CA CYS A 105 0.88 1.22 -8.07
C CYS A 105 0.02 1.22 -9.33
N LEU A 106 -0.83 0.20 -9.48
CA LEU A 106 -1.78 0.12 -10.60
C LEU A 106 -2.80 1.27 -10.57
N ALA A 107 -3.26 1.67 -9.38
CA ALA A 107 -4.18 2.79 -9.23
C ALA A 107 -3.51 4.12 -9.62
N ALA A 108 -2.22 4.32 -9.32
CA ALA A 108 -1.47 5.49 -9.77
C ALA A 108 -1.36 5.56 -11.31
N LEU A 109 -1.08 4.42 -11.96
CA LEU A 109 -1.05 4.33 -13.42
C LEU A 109 -2.43 4.62 -14.03
N GLU A 110 -3.50 4.05 -13.48
CA GLU A 110 -4.89 4.31 -13.89
C GLU A 110 -5.27 5.78 -13.67
N ALA A 111 -4.81 6.38 -12.57
CA ALA A 111 -4.98 7.80 -12.29
C ALA A 111 -4.21 8.68 -13.26
N GLY A 112 -3.38 8.11 -14.15
CA GLY A 112 -2.62 8.77 -15.21
C GLY A 112 -1.26 9.27 -14.76
N ALA A 113 -0.58 8.53 -13.90
CA ALA A 113 0.86 8.67 -13.70
C ALA A 113 1.59 8.29 -15.01
N ASP A 114 2.65 9.00 -15.34
CA ASP A 114 3.47 8.68 -16.50
C ASP A 114 4.32 7.42 -16.26
N GLN A 115 4.71 7.19 -15.00
CA GLN A 115 5.45 6.03 -14.53
C GLN A 115 5.05 5.73 -13.09
N ALA A 116 5.05 4.44 -12.71
CA ALA A 116 4.93 4.01 -11.33
C ALA A 116 5.77 2.76 -11.09
N LEU A 117 6.39 2.69 -9.92
CA LEU A 117 7.20 1.58 -9.42
C LEU A 117 6.71 1.24 -8.01
N PHE A 118 6.85 -0.01 -7.60
CA PHE A 118 6.51 -0.45 -6.24
C PHE A 118 7.58 -1.36 -5.65
N GLY A 119 7.61 -1.49 -4.33
CA GLY A 119 8.61 -2.25 -3.60
C GLY A 119 10.04 -1.80 -3.91
N GLN A 120 10.25 -0.49 -4.07
CA GLN A 120 11.48 0.05 -4.62
C GLN A 120 12.48 0.36 -3.52
N HIS A 121 13.70 -0.17 -3.65
CA HIS A 121 14.83 0.22 -2.80
C HIS A 121 15.56 1.43 -3.40
N ILE A 122 15.78 2.45 -2.59
CA ILE A 122 16.53 3.66 -2.92
C ILE A 122 17.83 3.65 -2.11
N ARG A 123 18.96 3.65 -2.80
CA ARG A 123 20.29 3.78 -2.18
C ARG A 123 20.80 5.20 -2.30
N TRP A 124 21.37 5.73 -1.23
CA TRP A 124 21.88 7.09 -1.20
C TRP A 124 23.23 7.18 -0.51
N SER A 125 23.97 8.22 -0.84
CA SER A 125 25.28 8.51 -0.25
C SER A 125 25.41 10.00 0.02
N ILE A 126 25.56 10.39 1.29
CA ILE A 126 25.72 11.79 1.72
C ILE A 126 26.92 11.87 2.65
N ASP A 127 27.89 12.74 2.34
CA ASP A 127 29.11 12.96 3.12
C ASP A 127 29.89 11.66 3.49
N GLY A 128 29.87 10.67 2.59
CA GLY A 128 30.52 9.38 2.79
C GLY A 128 29.74 8.38 3.65
N TYR A 129 28.56 8.75 4.13
CA TYR A 129 27.60 7.84 4.74
C TYR A 129 26.71 7.21 3.67
N HIS A 130 26.42 5.92 3.84
CA HIS A 130 25.57 5.16 2.94
C HIS A 130 24.32 4.68 3.66
N GLY A 131 23.20 4.71 2.95
CA GLY A 131 21.94 4.21 3.46
C GLY A 131 21.05 3.65 2.36
N GLU A 132 20.02 2.96 2.80
CA GLU A 132 19.02 2.36 1.92
C GLU A 132 17.63 2.55 2.55
N ASN A 133 16.67 2.97 1.74
CA ASN A 133 15.26 3.09 2.12
C ASN A 133 14.43 2.26 1.16
N GLU A 134 13.41 1.58 1.69
CA GLU A 134 12.36 0.97 0.87
C GLU A 134 11.22 1.98 0.72
N VAL A 135 10.74 2.17 -0.50
CA VAL A 135 9.55 2.94 -0.83
C VAL A 135 8.52 2.01 -1.44
N ASP A 136 7.35 1.96 -0.80
CA ASP A 136 6.28 1.05 -1.17
C ASP A 136 5.76 1.36 -2.58
N VAL A 137 5.49 2.62 -2.92
CA VAL A 137 5.18 3.07 -4.31
C VAL A 137 5.81 4.43 -4.62
N ILE A 138 6.41 4.56 -5.80
CA ILE A 138 6.87 5.82 -6.39
C ILE A 138 6.11 6.03 -7.69
N ALA A 139 5.45 7.18 -7.85
CA ALA A 139 4.79 7.56 -9.09
C ALA A 139 5.30 8.91 -9.61
N ARG A 140 5.28 9.08 -10.93
CA ARG A 140 5.65 10.34 -11.59
C ARG A 140 4.46 10.94 -12.32
N PHE A 141 4.20 12.21 -12.07
CA PHE A 141 3.18 13.02 -12.74
C PHE A 141 3.86 14.26 -13.34
N GLY A 142 4.21 14.21 -14.63
CA GLY A 142 5.06 15.23 -15.25
C GLY A 142 6.43 15.27 -14.59
N GLU A 143 6.79 16.43 -14.03
CA GLU A 143 8.06 16.64 -13.31
C GLU A 143 7.93 16.42 -11.79
N ARG A 144 6.76 15.97 -11.32
CA ARG A 144 6.49 15.74 -9.89
C ARG A 144 6.65 14.26 -9.52
N LEU A 145 7.38 13.99 -8.44
CA LEU A 145 7.40 12.69 -7.78
C LEU A 145 6.34 12.62 -6.68
N ALA A 146 5.68 11.47 -6.60
CA ALA A 146 4.78 11.11 -5.52
C ALA A 146 5.28 9.82 -4.85
N PHE A 147 5.49 9.87 -3.54
CA PHE A 147 5.92 8.76 -2.71
C PHE A 147 4.74 8.31 -1.87
N TYR A 148 4.50 7.01 -1.82
CA TYR A 148 3.45 6.45 -0.99
C TYR A 148 4.03 5.37 -0.10
N SER A 149 3.73 5.41 1.19
CA SER A 149 3.92 4.26 2.09
C SER A 149 2.61 3.50 2.26
N CYS A 150 2.64 2.17 2.15
CA CYS A 150 1.51 1.27 2.17
C CYS A 150 1.54 0.41 3.45
N LYS A 151 0.57 0.59 4.34
CA LYS A 151 0.50 -0.14 5.62
C LYS A 151 -0.78 -0.97 5.73
N ALA A 152 -0.66 -2.27 5.43
CA ALA A 152 -1.74 -3.25 5.51
C ALA A 152 -2.08 -3.74 6.95
N TYR A 153 -2.41 -2.79 7.83
CA TYR A 153 -2.77 -3.03 9.24
C TYR A 153 -4.20 -3.53 9.42
N GLY A 154 -4.54 -4.00 10.62
CA GLY A 154 -5.89 -4.48 10.90
C GLY A 154 -6.96 -3.41 10.69
N ALA A 155 -8.14 -3.81 10.22
CA ALA A 155 -9.18 -2.87 9.81
C ALA A 155 -9.78 -2.14 10.99
N THR A 156 -9.83 -2.75 12.18
CA THR A 156 -10.38 -2.09 13.38
C THR A 156 -9.32 -1.26 14.10
N PHE A 157 -9.50 0.07 14.14
CA PHE A 157 -8.75 0.93 15.04
C PHE A 157 -9.40 0.98 16.44
N LYS A 158 -8.56 0.99 17.48
CA LYS A 158 -8.97 1.20 18.88
C LYS A 158 -8.08 2.27 19.49
N SER A 159 -8.65 3.42 19.83
CA SER A 159 -7.92 4.58 20.37
C SER A 159 -7.17 4.29 21.69
N SER A 160 -7.66 3.32 22.47
CA SER A 160 -7.01 2.85 23.69
C SER A 160 -5.78 1.96 23.45
N ASN A 161 -5.56 1.48 22.22
CA ASN A 161 -4.44 0.61 21.89
C ASN A 161 -3.19 1.42 21.54
N ASP A 162 -2.35 1.64 22.54
CA ASP A 162 -1.11 2.40 22.42
C ASP A 162 -0.16 1.86 21.34
N ARG A 163 -0.10 0.54 21.18
CA ARG A 163 0.77 -0.10 20.17
C ARG A 163 0.33 0.23 18.75
N SER A 164 -0.97 0.22 18.47
CA SER A 164 -1.49 0.58 17.14
C SER A 164 -1.24 2.06 16.83
N ARG A 165 -1.44 2.95 17.80
CA ARG A 165 -1.16 4.39 17.64
C ARG A 165 0.31 4.67 17.34
N LYS A 166 1.22 4.02 18.07
CA LYS A 166 2.67 4.14 17.85
C LYS A 166 3.07 3.69 16.45
N LYS A 167 2.52 2.57 15.96
CA LYS A 167 2.77 2.10 14.59
C LYS A 167 2.30 3.08 13.52
N LEU A 168 1.11 3.66 13.69
CA LEU A 168 0.57 4.66 12.76
C LEU A 168 1.42 5.94 12.76
N MET A 169 1.86 6.42 13.92
CA MET A 169 2.78 7.57 14.02
C MET A 169 4.13 7.29 13.38
N GLN A 170 4.67 6.10 13.62
CA GLN A 170 5.91 5.70 12.99
C GLN A 170 5.77 5.68 11.47
N ALA A 171 4.70 5.08 10.94
CA ALA A 171 4.44 5.04 9.50
C ALA A 171 4.28 6.44 8.89
N LEU A 172 3.67 7.38 9.63
CA LEU A 172 3.54 8.77 9.19
C LEU A 172 4.91 9.46 9.08
N HIS A 173 5.76 9.33 10.10
CA HIS A 173 7.10 9.90 10.05
C HIS A 173 7.98 9.22 9.00
N GLU A 174 7.83 7.91 8.80
CA GLU A 174 8.50 7.19 7.72
C GLU A 174 8.12 7.76 6.35
N ALA A 175 6.83 8.01 6.10
CA ALA A 175 6.35 8.57 4.84
C ALA A 175 6.88 10.00 4.61
N ASP A 176 6.78 10.86 5.62
CA ASP A 176 7.28 12.25 5.60
C ASP A 176 8.77 12.32 5.21
N ASN A 177 9.59 11.49 5.87
CA ASN A 177 11.03 11.41 5.58
C ASN A 177 11.34 11.07 4.11
N LEU A 178 10.46 10.36 3.40
CA LEU A 178 10.68 10.06 1.97
C LEU A 178 10.60 11.32 1.11
N GLY A 179 9.63 12.19 1.40
CA GLY A 179 9.48 13.46 0.68
C GLY A 179 10.68 14.38 0.89
N ASP A 180 11.10 14.51 2.15
CA ASP A 180 12.24 15.34 2.54
C ASP A 180 13.55 14.89 1.89
N HIS A 181 13.78 13.57 1.81
CA HIS A 181 15.04 13.04 1.30
C HIS A 181 15.10 12.95 -0.23
N PHE A 182 13.99 12.60 -0.89
CA PHE A 182 14.03 12.20 -2.31
C PHE A 182 13.10 13.01 -3.23
N GLY A 183 12.27 13.89 -2.68
CA GLY A 183 11.17 14.49 -3.41
C GLY A 183 11.28 15.98 -3.74
N GLY A 184 12.05 16.72 -2.95
CA GLY A 184 12.16 18.17 -3.06
C GLY A 184 10.84 18.91 -2.77
N GLU A 185 10.81 20.22 -2.98
CA GLU A 185 9.68 21.09 -2.57
C GLU A 185 8.34 20.73 -3.23
N LYS A 186 8.38 20.12 -4.42
CA LYS A 186 7.20 19.77 -5.20
C LYS A 186 6.71 18.36 -4.94
N ALA A 187 7.39 17.54 -4.14
CA ALA A 187 6.94 16.17 -3.95
C ALA A 187 5.53 16.06 -3.38
N TYR A 188 4.92 14.93 -3.65
CA TYR A 188 3.73 14.49 -2.95
C TYR A 188 4.09 13.32 -2.05
N VAL A 189 3.54 13.29 -0.84
CA VAL A 189 3.71 12.18 0.08
C VAL A 189 2.34 11.70 0.52
N GLY A 190 2.07 10.42 0.32
CA GLY A 190 0.88 9.74 0.79
C GLY A 190 1.20 8.62 1.76
N LEU A 191 0.32 8.40 2.72
CA LEU A 191 0.32 7.22 3.59
C LEU A 191 -1.01 6.48 3.41
N ILE A 192 -0.93 5.31 2.78
CA ILE A 192 -2.05 4.43 2.47
C ILE A 192 -2.20 3.40 3.60
N ILE A 193 -3.37 3.35 4.23
CA ILE A 193 -3.59 2.56 5.46
C ILE A 193 -4.90 1.77 5.34
N SER A 194 -4.84 0.46 5.58
CA SER A 194 -6.04 -0.40 5.61
C SER A 194 -6.77 -0.42 6.95
N SER A 195 -6.44 0.49 7.86
CA SER A 195 -7.14 0.67 9.13
C SER A 195 -8.26 1.70 8.95
N ASP A 196 -9.43 1.37 9.49
CA ASP A 196 -10.55 2.28 9.61
C ASP A 196 -10.19 3.38 10.61
N LEU A 197 -9.99 4.59 10.12
CA LEU A 197 -9.54 5.74 10.90
C LEU A 197 -10.54 6.89 10.89
N TYR A 198 -11.70 6.70 10.27
CA TYR A 198 -12.73 7.72 10.13
C TYR A 198 -14.09 7.19 10.58
N ASP A 199 -14.79 7.96 11.40
CA ASP A 199 -16.17 7.69 11.77
C ASP A 199 -17.08 8.38 10.75
N GLU A 200 -17.62 7.62 9.81
CA GLU A 200 -18.52 8.15 8.76
C GLU A 200 -19.83 8.72 9.32
N ILE A 201 -20.31 8.19 10.45
CA ILE A 201 -21.57 8.63 11.07
C ILE A 201 -21.36 9.98 11.75
N ALA A 202 -20.30 10.10 12.55
CA ALA A 202 -19.94 11.34 13.22
C ALA A 202 -19.25 12.35 12.28
N ARG A 203 -18.73 11.89 11.13
CA ARG A 203 -17.86 12.64 10.21
C ARG A 203 -16.59 13.17 10.87
N GLU A 204 -16.00 12.36 11.75
CA GLU A 204 -14.86 12.74 12.57
C GLU A 204 -13.75 11.69 12.50
N PRO A 205 -12.46 12.09 12.59
CA PRO A 205 -11.35 11.15 12.64
C PRO A 205 -11.35 10.37 13.96
N LYS A 206 -11.24 9.04 13.89
CA LYS A 206 -11.09 8.16 15.07
C LYS A 206 -9.76 8.38 15.79
N TYR A 207 -8.78 8.98 15.12
CA TYR A 207 -7.47 9.34 15.68
C TYR A 207 -7.04 10.76 15.27
N GLU A 208 -7.65 11.78 15.87
CA GLU A 208 -7.35 13.20 15.61
C GLU A 208 -5.85 13.54 15.57
N GLY A 209 -5.06 13.02 16.52
CA GLY A 209 -3.63 13.29 16.58
C GLY A 209 -2.87 12.86 15.32
N LEU A 210 -3.29 11.77 14.67
CA LEU A 210 -2.71 11.31 13.40
C LEU A 210 -3.05 12.26 12.26
N PHE A 211 -4.32 12.63 12.11
CA PHE A 211 -4.76 13.55 11.05
C PHE A 211 -4.15 14.95 11.22
N GLY A 212 -4.11 15.46 12.46
CA GLY A 212 -3.49 16.75 12.76
C GLY A 212 -2.00 16.77 12.43
N LYS A 213 -1.27 15.71 12.81
CA LYS A 213 0.16 15.59 12.49
C LYS A 213 0.39 15.42 10.99
N ALA A 214 -0.40 14.60 10.30
CA ALA A 214 -0.29 14.40 8.86
C ALA A 214 -0.49 15.71 8.09
N ARG A 215 -1.48 16.52 8.49
CA ARG A 215 -1.71 17.85 7.91
C ARG A 215 -0.53 18.79 8.14
N ALA A 216 0.05 18.78 9.34
CA ALA A 216 1.22 19.61 9.66
C ALA A 216 2.46 19.22 8.83
N LEU A 217 2.62 17.92 8.54
CA LEU A 217 3.70 17.35 7.72
C LEU A 217 3.39 17.35 6.23
N LYS A 218 2.19 17.80 5.80
CA LYS A 218 1.72 17.73 4.40
C LYS A 218 1.76 16.30 3.82
N VAL A 219 1.55 15.30 4.67
CA VAL A 219 1.34 13.90 4.25
C VAL A 219 -0.15 13.67 4.07
N ASP A 220 -0.54 13.23 2.88
CA ASP A 220 -1.93 12.85 2.61
C ASP A 220 -2.23 11.47 3.21
N LEU A 221 -3.31 11.35 3.97
CA LEU A 221 -3.75 10.08 4.52
C LEU A 221 -4.80 9.48 3.59
N ILE A 222 -4.49 8.31 3.03
CA ILE A 222 -5.41 7.54 2.21
C ILE A 222 -5.87 6.36 3.07
N THR A 223 -7.07 6.48 3.60
CA THR A 223 -7.59 5.59 4.65
C THR A 223 -8.40 4.42 4.07
N LEU A 224 -8.88 3.52 4.93
CA LEU A 224 -9.59 2.31 4.51
C LEU A 224 -10.78 2.62 3.58
N GLU A 225 -11.46 3.73 3.84
CA GLU A 225 -12.64 4.22 3.11
C GLU A 225 -12.32 4.57 1.64
N GLU A 226 -11.05 4.84 1.36
CA GLU A 226 -10.55 5.22 0.04
C GLU A 226 -9.84 4.05 -0.68
N LEU A 227 -9.80 2.86 -0.08
CA LEU A 227 -9.14 1.70 -0.72
C LEU A 227 -10.00 1.04 -1.80
N GLU A 228 -11.31 1.32 -1.84
CA GLU A 228 -12.14 0.88 -2.96
C GLU A 228 -11.60 1.42 -4.28
N TRP A 229 -11.51 0.56 -5.31
CA TRP A 229 -10.74 0.87 -6.51
C TRP A 229 -11.00 2.27 -7.13
N PRO A 230 -12.25 2.73 -7.32
CA PRO A 230 -12.49 4.06 -7.87
C PRO A 230 -11.96 5.19 -6.99
N HIS A 231 -12.13 5.08 -5.67
CA HIS A 231 -11.64 6.07 -4.72
C HIS A 231 -10.12 6.04 -4.58
N LEU A 232 -9.51 4.85 -4.66
CA LEU A 232 -8.07 4.71 -4.63
C LEU A 232 -7.45 5.38 -5.87
N VAL A 233 -8.02 5.16 -7.06
CA VAL A 233 -7.58 5.84 -8.29
C VAL A 233 -7.69 7.35 -8.15
N GLU A 234 -8.79 7.86 -7.61
CA GLU A 234 -8.95 9.30 -7.35
C GLU A 234 -7.88 9.83 -6.37
N ALA A 235 -7.66 9.13 -5.25
CA ALA A 235 -6.68 9.50 -4.24
C ALA A 235 -5.25 9.50 -4.80
N MET A 236 -4.88 8.50 -5.59
CA MET A 236 -3.58 8.42 -6.25
C MET A 236 -3.38 9.50 -7.33
N GLY A 237 -4.46 10.13 -7.81
CA GLY A 237 -4.46 11.23 -8.78
C GLY A 237 -4.27 12.62 -8.18
N ARG A 238 -4.42 12.79 -6.86
CA ARG A 238 -4.23 14.06 -6.14
C ARG A 238 -2.92 14.80 -6.43
N PRO A 239 -1.77 14.14 -6.69
CA PRO A 239 -0.55 14.85 -7.06
C PRO A 239 -0.68 15.73 -8.30
N LYS A 240 -1.65 15.46 -9.19
CA LYS A 240 -1.90 16.27 -10.40
C LYS A 240 -2.52 17.63 -10.12
N SER A 241 -3.28 17.75 -9.03
CA SER A 241 -4.26 18.83 -8.83
C SER A 241 -3.70 20.09 -8.16
N ASN A 242 -2.45 20.08 -7.71
CA ASN A 242 -1.82 21.22 -7.02
C ASN A 242 -0.87 22.03 -7.93
N ASN A 243 -1.37 22.49 -9.07
CA ASN A 243 -0.71 23.53 -9.88
C ASN A 243 -1.18 24.92 -9.47
#